data_AF-A0A0C2YRN0-F1
#
_entry.id   AF-A0A0C2YRN0-F1
#
_cell.length_a   1.000
_cell.length_b   1.000
_cell.length_c   1.000
_cell.angle_alpha   90.00
_cell.angle_beta   90.00
_cell.angle_gamma   90.00
#
_symmetry.space_group_name_H-M   'P 1'
#
loop_
_entity.id
_entity.type
_entity.pdbx_description
1 polymer ?
#
loop_
_entity_poly.entity_id
_entity_poly.type
_entity_poly.pdbx_seq_one_letter_code
_entity_poly.pdbx_strand_id
1 'polypeptide(L)'
;MVIPAMDYIDTTFTTGLLKKEQLDPTIRAAVGLAKWTLNRYYSLTDTSELYHIAMVLHPRYKLEYFKQAGWTLEWVATAQNLVRNTFKTSYVSCHLPGDASEDHSSDQEEDNVGTGNIFNTLPTLVKPTLSLSTNELNMYLSTGVENVSDVLTWWHERCTIYPRL
;
A
#
# COMPACT_ATOMS: atom_id res chain seq x y z
N MET A 1 -5.59 8.97 -8.84
CA MET A 1 -4.29 8.24 -8.73
C MET A 1 -3.23 8.99 -9.51
N VAL A 2 -2.11 9.34 -8.87
CA VAL A 2 -1.08 10.23 -9.45
C VAL A 2 -0.19 9.50 -10.48
N ILE A 3 0.36 8.33 -10.12
CA ILE A 3 1.25 7.56 -11.00
C ILE A 3 0.59 7.21 -12.35
N PRO A 4 -0.65 6.66 -12.40
CA PRO A 4 -1.31 6.36 -13.68
C PRO A 4 -1.61 7.58 -14.54
N ALA A 5 -1.91 8.71 -13.90
CA ALA A 5 -2.13 9.95 -14.64
C ALA A 5 -0.82 10.44 -15.28
N MET A 6 0.30 10.38 -14.55
CA MET A 6 1.61 10.74 -15.06
C MET A 6 2.06 9.82 -16.20
N ASP A 7 1.89 8.49 -16.04
CA ASP A 7 2.20 7.50 -17.09
C ASP A 7 1.35 7.73 -18.35
N TYR A 8 0.07 8.07 -18.18
CA TYR A 8 -0.81 8.40 -19.31
C TYR A 8 -0.34 9.66 -20.05
N ILE A 9 0.06 10.71 -19.34
CA ILE A 9 0.58 11.93 -19.96
C ILE A 9 1.89 11.64 -20.69
N ASP A 10 2.79 10.86 -20.08
CA ASP A 10 4.07 10.51 -20.70
C ASP A 10 3.90 9.68 -21.97
N THR A 11 3.04 8.67 -21.93
CA THR A 11 2.69 7.83 -23.10
C THR A 11 2.03 8.66 -24.21
N THR A 12 1.19 9.63 -23.85
CA THR A 12 0.57 10.55 -24.81
C THR A 12 1.61 11.44 -25.47
N PHE A 13 2.53 12.02 -24.69
CA PHE A 13 3.60 12.88 -25.22
C PHE A 13 4.59 12.10 -26.09
N THR A 14 5.01 10.91 -25.67
CA THR A 14 5.91 10.06 -26.46
C THR A 14 5.25 9.62 -27.76
N THR A 15 4.00 9.16 -27.72
CA THR A 15 3.24 8.79 -28.93
C THR A 15 3.05 9.97 -29.87
N GLY A 16 2.71 11.15 -29.34
CA GLY A 16 2.59 12.38 -30.13
C GLY A 16 3.92 12.79 -30.76
N LEU A 17 5.02 12.72 -30.00
CA LEU A 17 6.37 13.01 -30.50
C LEU A 17 6.88 12.00 -31.51
N LEU A 18 6.41 10.75 -31.51
CA LEU A 18 6.77 9.74 -32.52
C LEU A 18 6.09 10.02 -33.86
N LYS A 19 4.94 10.69 -33.88
CA LYS A 19 4.27 11.20 -35.09
C LYS A 19 4.95 12.46 -35.64
N LYS A 20 6.29 12.44 -35.74
CA LYS A 20 7.18 13.58 -36.04
C LYS A 20 6.84 14.34 -37.33
N GLU A 21 6.19 13.68 -38.28
CA GLU A 21 5.90 14.23 -39.61
C GLU A 21 4.70 15.19 -39.65
N GLN A 22 3.87 15.25 -38.59
CA GLN A 22 2.63 16.05 -38.59
C GLN A 22 2.67 17.28 -37.66
N LEU A 23 3.75 17.48 -36.89
CA LEU A 23 3.81 18.51 -35.85
C LEU A 23 4.79 19.63 -36.21
N ASP A 24 4.32 20.87 -36.03
CA ASP A 24 5.13 22.08 -36.19
C ASP A 24 6.37 22.05 -35.24
N PRO A 25 7.53 22.55 -35.69
CA PRO A 25 8.74 22.62 -34.86
C PRO A 25 8.54 23.30 -33.51
N THR A 26 7.69 24.33 -33.43
CA THR A 26 7.38 25.06 -32.18
C THR A 26 6.61 24.19 -31.20
N ILE A 27 5.62 23.45 -31.70
CA ILE A 27 4.83 22.51 -30.88
C ILE A 27 5.73 21.40 -30.35
N ARG A 28 6.65 20.89 -31.17
CA ARG A 28 7.62 19.87 -30.73
C ARG A 28 8.52 20.38 -29.61
N ALA A 29 9.01 21.62 -29.72
CA ALA A 29 9.82 22.23 -28.67
C ALA A 29 9.01 22.39 -27.37
N ALA A 30 7.76 22.82 -27.46
CA ALA A 30 6.86 22.96 -26.31
C ALA A 30 6.58 21.61 -25.63
N VAL A 31 6.28 20.56 -26.41
CA VAL A 31 6.06 19.20 -25.87
C VAL A 31 7.35 18.63 -25.26
N GLY A 32 8.51 18.90 -25.85
CA GLY A 32 9.80 18.53 -25.29
C GLY A 32 10.03 19.16 -23.91
N LEU A 33 9.73 20.46 -23.76
CA LEU A 33 9.81 21.16 -22.48
C LEU A 33 8.80 20.58 -21.47
N ALA A 34 7.55 20.33 -21.90
CA ALA A 34 6.53 19.72 -21.05
C ALA A 34 6.96 18.33 -20.55
N LYS A 35 7.57 17.49 -21.41
CA LYS A 35 8.12 16.19 -21.03
C LYS A 35 9.29 16.32 -20.05
N TRP A 36 10.18 17.30 -20.24
CA TRP A 36 11.26 17.55 -19.28
C TRP A 36 10.72 17.93 -17.89
N THR A 37 9.73 18.83 -17.85
CA THR A 37 9.06 19.19 -16.60
C THR A 37 8.32 18.00 -15.98
N LEU A 38 7.62 17.20 -16.79
CA LEU A 38 6.94 15.98 -16.35
C LEU A 38 7.92 15.01 -15.69
N ASN A 39 9.05 14.72 -16.34
CA ASN A 39 10.08 13.83 -15.81
C ASN A 39 10.60 14.31 -14.45
N ARG A 40 10.79 15.63 -14.28
CA ARG A 40 11.22 16.20 -12.99
C ARG A 40 10.22 15.90 -11.87
N TYR A 41 8.92 16.09 -12.12
CA TYR A 41 7.90 15.77 -11.13
C TYR A 41 7.70 14.27 -10.95
N TYR A 42 7.93 13.48 -12.00
CA TYR A 42 7.92 12.03 -11.92
C TYR A 42 8.98 11.53 -10.94
N SER A 43 10.22 12.03 -11.05
CA SER A 43 11.29 11.71 -10.10
C SER A 43 10.93 12.07 -8.66
N LEU A 44 10.26 13.21 -8.42
CA LEU A 44 9.80 13.58 -7.07
C LEU A 44 8.67 12.66 -6.57
N THR A 45 7.77 12.24 -7.45
CA THR A 45 6.69 11.31 -7.12
C THR A 45 7.26 9.94 -6.75
N ASP A 46 8.27 9.48 -7.50
CA ASP A 46 8.97 8.22 -7.29
C ASP A 46 9.75 8.18 -5.96
N THR A 47 10.29 9.33 -5.51
CA THR A 47 10.95 9.41 -4.19
C THR A 47 9.99 9.23 -3.00
N SER A 48 8.68 9.37 -3.21
CA SER A 48 7.71 9.23 -2.13
C SER A 48 7.17 7.81 -2.07
N GLU A 49 7.47 7.16 -0.94
CA GLU A 49 6.97 5.85 -0.57
C GLU A 49 5.42 5.77 -0.59
N LEU A 50 4.76 6.88 -0.26
CA LEU A 50 3.31 6.94 -0.16
C LEU A 50 2.60 6.61 -1.48
N TYR A 51 3.11 7.10 -2.61
CA TYR A 51 2.46 6.85 -3.90
C TYR A 51 2.59 5.38 -4.34
N HIS A 52 3.71 4.75 -4.02
CA HIS A 52 3.90 3.31 -4.22
C HIS A 52 2.94 2.50 -3.36
N ILE A 53 2.81 2.86 -2.08
CA ILE A 53 1.90 2.17 -1.16
C ILE A 53 0.45 2.33 -1.62
N ALA A 54 0.02 3.55 -1.96
CA ALA A 54 -1.33 3.83 -2.43
C ALA A 54 -1.68 3.04 -3.71
N MET A 55 -0.72 2.87 -4.63
CA MET A 55 -0.91 2.05 -5.83
C MET A 55 -1.11 0.57 -5.49
N VAL A 56 -0.30 0.02 -4.58
CA VAL A 56 -0.41 -1.38 -4.17
C VAL A 56 -1.72 -1.64 -3.41
N LEU A 57 -2.13 -0.73 -2.54
CA LEU A 57 -3.39 -0.80 -1.78
C LEU A 57 -4.64 -0.48 -2.61
N HIS A 58 -4.49 -0.13 -3.88
CA HIS A 58 -5.63 0.09 -4.75
C HIS A 58 -6.07 -1.24 -5.38
N PRO A 59 -7.32 -1.72 -5.16
CA PRO A 59 -7.78 -3.04 -5.60
C PRO A 59 -7.66 -3.29 -7.10
N ARG A 60 -7.81 -2.22 -7.90
CA ARG A 60 -7.68 -2.26 -9.37
C ARG A 60 -6.25 -2.36 -9.90
N TYR A 61 -5.26 -1.86 -9.17
CA TYR A 61 -3.90 -1.72 -9.69
C TYR A 61 -2.95 -2.76 -9.08
N LYS A 62 -2.93 -2.87 -7.74
CA LYS A 62 -2.07 -3.78 -6.98
C LYS A 62 -0.65 -3.84 -7.57
N LEU A 63 -0.06 -5.04 -7.59
CA LEU A 63 1.23 -5.32 -8.23
C LEU A 63 1.10 -5.54 -9.74
N GLU A 64 -0.12 -5.78 -10.25
CA GLU A 64 -0.34 -6.04 -11.68
C GLU A 64 -0.12 -4.80 -12.53
N TYR A 65 -0.49 -3.62 -12.02
CA TYR A 65 -0.25 -2.36 -12.72
C TYR A 65 1.23 -2.17 -13.07
N PHE A 66 2.12 -2.37 -12.11
CA PHE A 66 3.56 -2.19 -12.33
C PHE A 66 4.10 -3.17 -13.38
N LYS A 67 3.58 -4.41 -13.39
CA LYS A 67 3.91 -5.40 -14.43
C LYS A 67 3.43 -4.94 -15.81
N GLN A 68 2.21 -4.42 -15.91
CA GLN A 68 1.63 -3.92 -17.17
C GLN A 68 2.31 -2.64 -17.66
N ALA A 69 2.72 -1.77 -16.74
CA ALA A 69 3.44 -0.54 -17.02
C ALA A 69 4.91 -0.77 -17.40
N GLY A 70 5.38 -2.03 -17.41
CA GLY A 70 6.74 -2.39 -17.82
C GLY A 70 7.82 -2.03 -16.80
N TRP A 71 7.47 -1.89 -15.53
CA TRP A 71 8.45 -1.62 -14.46
C TRP A 71 9.35 -2.84 -14.24
N THR A 72 10.59 -2.61 -13.82
CA THR A 72 11.52 -3.73 -13.56
C THR A 72 11.04 -4.54 -12.34
N LEU A 73 11.38 -5.84 -12.33
CA LEU A 73 11.04 -6.72 -11.21
C LEU A 73 11.61 -6.23 -9.88
N GLU A 74 12.76 -5.55 -9.91
CA GLU A 74 13.37 -4.93 -8.74
C GLU A 74 12.47 -3.84 -8.15
N TRP A 75 11.93 -2.94 -8.99
CA TRP A 75 11.02 -1.90 -8.52
C TRP A 75 9.71 -2.45 -7.97
N VAL A 76 9.16 -3.51 -8.60
CA VAL A 76 7.97 -4.20 -8.08
C VAL A 76 8.26 -4.80 -6.70
N ALA A 77 9.43 -5.41 -6.52
CA ALA A 77 9.86 -5.95 -5.23
C ALA A 77 10.07 -4.83 -4.19
N THR A 78 10.65 -3.70 -4.59
CA THR A 78 10.81 -2.52 -3.72
C THR A 78 9.46 -1.99 -3.26
N ALA A 79 8.49 -1.81 -4.15
CA ALA A 79 7.14 -1.38 -3.78
C ALA A 79 6.44 -2.38 -2.84
N GLN A 80 6.59 -3.69 -3.09
CA GLN A 80 6.04 -4.72 -2.21
C GLN A 80 6.69 -4.72 -0.82
N ASN A 81 8.02 -4.60 -0.77
CA ASN A 81 8.78 -4.54 0.48
C ASN A 81 8.44 -3.29 1.28
N LEU A 82 8.28 -2.17 0.59
CA LEU A 82 7.90 -0.91 1.18
C LEU A 82 6.55 -1.02 1.90
N VAL A 83 5.51 -1.53 1.23
CA VAL A 83 4.19 -1.75 1.85
C VAL A 83 4.30 -2.68 3.05
N ARG A 84 5.05 -3.77 2.93
CA ARG A 84 5.28 -4.71 4.04
C ARG A 84 5.98 -4.04 5.23
N ASN A 85 6.98 -3.23 4.97
CA ASN A 85 7.75 -2.53 6.01
C ASN A 85 6.88 -1.47 6.70
N THR A 86 6.18 -0.63 5.93
CA THR A 86 5.27 0.38 6.50
C THR A 86 4.15 -0.29 7.30
N PHE A 87 3.57 -1.37 6.79
CA PHE A 87 2.56 -2.14 7.53
C PHE A 87 3.11 -2.68 8.85
N LYS A 88 4.29 -3.31 8.83
CA LYS A 88 4.95 -3.83 10.03
C LYS A 88 5.31 -2.76 11.06
N THR A 89 5.81 -1.61 10.61
CA THR A 89 6.29 -0.55 11.51
C THR A 89 5.16 0.28 12.08
N SER A 90 4.17 0.64 11.26
CA SER A 90 3.15 1.64 11.63
C SER A 90 1.79 1.02 11.98
N TYR A 91 1.42 -0.12 11.38
CA TYR A 91 0.06 -0.67 11.49
C TYR A 91 -0.03 -1.91 12.38
N VAL A 92 1.06 -2.68 12.54
CA VAL A 92 1.06 -3.84 13.45
C VAL A 92 0.92 -3.43 14.92
N SER A 93 1.46 -2.27 15.29
CA SER A 93 1.41 -1.73 16.66
C SER A 93 0.22 -0.79 16.90
N CYS A 94 -0.63 -0.52 15.90
CA CYS A 94 -1.83 0.29 16.09
C CYS A 94 -2.86 -0.51 16.92
N HIS A 95 -3.01 -0.09 18.17
CA HIS A 95 -4.06 -0.56 19.08
C HIS A 95 -5.43 -0.27 18.46
N LEU A 96 -6.21 -1.32 18.15
CA LEU A 96 -7.59 -1.15 17.70
C LEU A 96 -8.46 -0.59 18.86
N PRO A 97 -9.48 0.23 18.57
CA PRO A 97 -10.40 0.75 19.59
C PRO A 97 -11.31 -0.39 20.08
N GLY A 98 -10.76 -1.21 20.97
CA GLY A 98 -11.41 -2.33 21.65
C GLY A 98 -10.51 -2.96 22.72
N ASP A 99 -9.36 -2.35 22.98
CA ASP A 99 -8.27 -2.90 23.80
C ASP A 99 -7.92 -1.87 24.91
N ALA A 100 -8.95 -1.13 25.35
CA ALA A 100 -8.91 -0.32 26.56
C ALA A 100 -9.31 -1.21 27.74
N SER A 101 -8.33 -1.88 28.34
CA SER A 101 -8.38 -2.25 29.75
C SER A 101 -7.43 -1.32 30.49
N GLU A 102 -8.04 -0.30 31.08
CA GLU A 102 -7.69 0.44 32.30
C GLU A 102 -6.20 0.61 32.62
N ASP A 103 -5.77 1.88 32.57
CA ASP A 103 -4.65 2.42 33.33
C ASP A 103 -4.68 1.92 34.78
N HIS A 104 -3.61 1.27 35.21
CA HIS A 104 -3.09 1.49 36.55
C HIS A 104 -1.57 1.39 36.58
N SER A 105 -0.97 2.50 36.98
CA SER A 105 0.43 2.72 37.27
C SER A 105 0.94 1.93 38.48
N SER A 106 2.28 1.88 38.55
CA SER A 106 3.17 1.62 39.71
C SER A 106 3.41 0.17 40.19
N ASP A 107 4.68 -0.23 39.99
CA ASP A 107 5.65 -0.79 40.96
C ASP A 107 5.33 -2.01 41.85
N GLN A 108 6.22 -3.00 41.67
CA GLN A 108 6.82 -3.96 42.62
C GLN A 108 6.00 -5.06 43.33
N GLU A 109 6.43 -6.28 42.99
CA GLU A 109 6.80 -7.45 43.82
C GLU A 109 5.79 -8.21 44.72
N GLU A 110 5.83 -9.53 44.44
CA GLU A 110 5.68 -10.72 45.28
C GLU A 110 4.32 -11.22 45.81
N ASP A 111 4.15 -12.52 45.52
CA ASP A 111 3.55 -13.60 46.29
C ASP A 111 2.09 -14.08 46.06
N ASN A 112 2.05 -15.29 45.50
CA ASN A 112 1.30 -16.45 45.96
C ASN A 112 -0.23 -16.56 45.77
N VAL A 113 -0.55 -17.53 44.89
CA VAL A 113 -1.71 -18.45 44.89
C VAL A 113 -3.12 -17.86 44.71
N GLY A 114 -3.75 -18.34 43.64
CA GLY A 114 -5.17 -18.69 43.69
C GLY A 114 -6.07 -17.91 42.76
N THR A 115 -5.94 -18.13 41.45
CA THR A 115 -7.02 -18.48 40.51
C THR A 115 -6.47 -18.40 39.09
N GLY A 116 -5.76 -19.45 38.69
CA GLY A 116 -5.40 -19.64 37.28
C GLY A 116 -6.68 -19.81 36.47
N ASN A 117 -7.10 -18.75 35.80
CA ASN A 117 -8.31 -18.72 34.99
C ASN A 117 -8.24 -19.87 33.97
N ILE A 118 -9.15 -20.85 34.09
CA ILE A 118 -9.22 -22.07 33.24
C ILE A 118 -9.33 -21.71 31.75
N PHE A 119 -9.79 -20.49 31.44
CA PHE A 119 -9.87 -19.97 30.08
C PHE A 119 -8.51 -19.66 29.45
N ASN A 120 -7.42 -19.55 30.22
CA ASN A 120 -6.07 -19.29 29.70
C ASN A 120 -5.41 -20.53 29.08
N THR A 121 -5.92 -21.74 29.36
CA THR A 121 -5.38 -23.00 28.84
C THR A 121 -6.25 -23.63 27.74
N LEU A 122 -7.31 -22.95 27.29
CA LEU A 122 -8.13 -23.41 26.17
C LEU A 122 -7.35 -23.27 24.85
N PRO A 123 -7.13 -24.37 24.09
CA PRO A 123 -6.44 -24.32 22.79
C PRO A 123 -7.10 -23.39 21.77
N THR A 124 -8.37 -23.06 21.99
CA THR A 124 -9.21 -22.20 21.13
C THR A 124 -9.00 -20.70 21.31
N LEU A 125 -8.26 -20.26 22.34
CA LEU A 125 -8.03 -18.83 22.65
C LEU A 125 -6.56 -18.43 22.67
N VAL A 126 -5.65 -19.29 22.19
CA VAL A 126 -4.31 -18.84 21.81
C VAL A 126 -4.49 -17.88 20.64
N LYS A 127 -4.55 -16.58 20.95
CA LYS A 127 -4.43 -15.49 19.97
C LYS A 127 -3.16 -15.82 19.17
N PRO A 128 -3.20 -15.97 17.84
CA PRO A 128 -1.98 -16.14 17.04
C PRO A 128 -1.22 -14.82 17.02
N THR A 129 -0.61 -14.46 18.15
CA THR A 129 0.32 -13.36 18.31
C THR A 129 1.62 -13.81 17.65
N LEU A 130 1.67 -13.69 16.32
CA LEU A 130 2.85 -13.33 15.51
C LEU A 130 2.71 -13.65 14.00
N SER A 131 1.61 -14.23 13.51
CA SER A 131 1.48 -14.56 12.06
C SER A 131 0.24 -14.03 11.35
N LEU A 132 -0.80 -13.58 12.06
CA LEU A 132 -2.05 -13.11 11.42
C LEU A 132 -1.85 -11.80 10.62
N SER A 133 -0.95 -10.93 11.06
CA SER A 133 -0.73 -9.60 10.46
C SER A 133 -0.05 -9.66 9.09
N THR A 134 0.96 -10.51 8.94
CA THR A 134 1.58 -10.77 7.63
C THR A 134 0.61 -11.51 6.71
N ASN A 135 -0.34 -12.26 7.27
CA ASN A 135 -1.34 -12.98 6.50
C ASN A 135 -2.36 -12.03 5.85
N GLU A 136 -2.84 -10.99 6.53
CA GLU A 136 -3.82 -10.02 5.98
C GLU A 136 -3.31 -9.35 4.70
N LEU A 137 -2.11 -8.75 4.75
CA LEU A 137 -1.51 -8.11 3.58
C LEU A 137 -1.21 -9.12 2.47
N ASN A 138 -0.69 -10.30 2.79
CA ASN A 138 -0.43 -11.33 1.79
C ASN A 138 -1.73 -11.87 1.18
N MET A 139 -2.81 -12.00 1.95
CA MET A 139 -4.14 -12.40 1.49
C MET A 139 -4.70 -11.37 0.50
N TYR A 140 -4.60 -10.09 0.83
CA TYR A 140 -4.98 -9.00 -0.08
C TYR A 140 -4.16 -9.01 -1.38
N LEU A 141 -2.84 -9.18 -1.28
CA LEU A 141 -1.94 -9.22 -2.44
C LEU A 141 -2.10 -10.48 -3.30
N SER A 142 -2.55 -11.59 -2.71
CA SER A 142 -2.82 -12.85 -3.42
C SER A 142 -4.17 -12.84 -4.13
N THR A 143 -5.10 -11.99 -3.67
CA THR A 143 -6.38 -11.78 -4.35
C THR A 143 -6.11 -11.04 -5.66
N GLY A 144 -6.77 -11.45 -6.75
CA GLY A 144 -6.64 -10.79 -8.06
C GLY A 144 -7.03 -9.31 -8.03
N VAL A 145 -6.76 -8.59 -9.12
CA VAL A 145 -7.25 -7.20 -9.27
C VAL A 145 -8.77 -7.17 -9.40
N GLU A 146 -9.40 -6.23 -8.70
CA GLU A 146 -10.84 -5.99 -8.76
C GLU A 146 -11.12 -4.64 -9.42
N ASN A 147 -12.04 -4.61 -10.39
CA ASN A 147 -12.43 -3.37 -11.04
C ASN A 147 -13.38 -2.58 -10.12
N VAL A 148 -12.79 -1.72 -9.30
CA VAL A 148 -13.47 -0.92 -8.29
C VAL A 148 -13.54 0.54 -8.73
N SER A 149 -14.73 1.13 -8.69
CA SER A 149 -14.94 2.56 -8.97
C SER A 149 -14.65 3.44 -7.75
N ASP A 150 -15.07 3.02 -6.57
CA ASP A 150 -14.81 3.73 -5.31
C ASP A 150 -14.06 2.82 -4.32
N VAL A 151 -12.79 3.16 -4.16
CA VAL A 151 -11.81 2.42 -3.37
C VAL A 151 -12.09 2.54 -1.87
N LEU A 152 -12.62 3.69 -1.42
CA LEU A 152 -12.85 3.92 0.01
C LEU A 152 -14.03 3.10 0.49
N THR A 153 -15.13 3.05 -0.27
CA THR A 153 -16.24 2.13 0.03
C THR A 153 -15.81 0.68 0.01
N TRP A 154 -14.94 0.28 -0.93
CA TRP A 154 -14.45 -1.09 -1.02
C TRP A 154 -13.64 -1.50 0.21
N TRP A 155 -12.76 -0.63 0.70
CA TRP A 155 -12.02 -0.85 1.95
C TRP A 155 -12.94 -0.86 3.16
N HIS A 156 -13.91 0.07 3.21
CA HIS A 156 -14.88 0.13 4.31
C HIS A 156 -15.73 -1.15 4.43
N GLU A 157 -16.19 -1.72 3.31
CA GLU A 157 -16.93 -3.00 3.29
C GLU A 157 -16.08 -4.18 3.75
N ARG A 158 -14.76 -4.11 3.59
CA ARG A 158 -13.81 -5.19 3.87
C ARG A 158 -12.98 -4.95 5.12
N CYS A 159 -13.32 -3.94 5.92
CA CYS A 159 -12.63 -3.65 7.19
C CYS A 159 -12.74 -4.81 8.19
N THR A 160 -13.75 -5.67 8.08
CA THR A 160 -13.87 -6.88 8.90
C THR A 160 -12.94 -8.01 8.44
N ILE A 161 -12.55 -8.01 7.15
CA ILE A 161 -11.66 -9.01 6.54
C ILE A 161 -10.20 -8.56 6.69
N TYR A 162 -9.95 -7.25 6.61
CA TYR A 162 -8.65 -6.63 6.75
C TYR A 162 -8.71 -5.56 7.86
N PRO A 163 -8.73 -5.97 9.15
CA PRO A 163 -8.93 -5.05 10.26
C PRO A 163 -7.80 -4.05 10.48
N ARG A 164 -6.58 -4.35 10.00
CA ARG A 164 -5.41 -3.48 10.18
C ARG A 164 -4.93 -2.82 8.89
N LEU A 165 -5.62 -3.06 7.78
CA LEU A 165 -5.30 -2.57 6.44
C LEU A 165 -6.33 -1.53 6.01
#